data_AF-A0A227J1U4-F1
#
_entry.id   AF-A0A227J1U4-F1
#
_cell.length_a   1.000
_cell.length_b   1.000
_cell.length_c   1.000
_cell.angle_alpha   90.00
_cell.angle_beta   90.00
_cell.angle_gamma   90.00
#
_symmetry.space_group_name_H-M   'P 1'
#
loop_
_entity.id
_entity.type
_entity.pdbx_description
1 polymer ?
#
loop_
_entity_poly.entity_id
_entity_poly.type
_entity_poly.pdbx_seq_one_letter_code
_entity_poly.pdbx_strand_id
1 'polypeptide(L)' 'MTGAQLVVAALRQQGIKTVFGYPGGAIMPIYDALYDGGVEHILC' A
#
# COMPACT_ATOMS: atom_id res chain seq x y z
N MET A 1 10.73 10.51 1.61
CA MET A 1 9.93 9.38 2.12
C MET A 1 8.62 9.93 2.67
N THR A 2 7.49 9.63 2.03
CA THR A 2 6.15 10.10 2.43
C THR A 2 5.53 9.19 3.48
N GLY A 3 4.47 9.64 4.16
CA GLY A 3 3.72 8.79 5.10
C GLY A 3 3.18 7.52 4.43
N ALA A 4 2.73 7.63 3.17
CA ALA A 4 2.28 6.48 2.40
C ALA A 4 3.39 5.45 2.14
N GLN A 5 4.58 5.92 1.75
CA GLN A 5 5.74 5.05 1.57
C GLN A 5 6.17 4.36 2.88
N LEU A 6 6.06 5.04 4.03
CA LEU A 6 6.34 4.45 5.33
C LEU A 6 5.36 3.33 5.69
N VAL A 7 4.07 3.49 5.36
CA VAL A 7 3.07 2.43 5.57
C VAL A 7 3.43 1.19 4.75
N VAL A 8 3.75 1.36 3.46
CA VAL A 8 4.12 0.23 2.59
C VAL A 8 5.42 -0.44 3.04
N ALA A 9 6.42 0.35 3.47
CA ALA A 9 7.65 -0.19 4.04
C ALA A 9 7.38 -1.02 5.31
N ALA A 10 6.49 -0.56 6.20
CA ALA A 10 6.11 -1.29 7.39
C ALA A 10 5.41 -2.62 7.04
N LEU A 11 4.49 -2.62 6.06
CA LEU A 11 3.84 -3.85 5.58
C LEU A 11 4.87 -4.88 5.10
N ARG A 12 5.84 -4.46 4.29
CA ARG A 12 6.91 -5.34 3.82
C ARG A 12 7.79 -5.87 4.94
N GLN A 13 8.13 -5.03 5.91
CA GLN A 13 8.95 -5.44 7.06
C GLN A 13 8.24 -6.53 7.88
N GLN A 14 6.91 -6.51 7.91
CA GLN A 14 6.08 -7.57 8.52
C GLN A 14 5.86 -8.78 7.60
N GLY A 15 6.52 -8.82 6.42
CA GLY A 15 6.40 -9.91 5.47
C GLY A 15 5.05 -9.96 4.72
N ILE A 16 4.25 -8.89 4.81
CA ILE A 16 2.99 -8.80 4.07
C ILE A 16 3.28 -8.60 2.58
N LYS A 17 2.69 -9.47 1.76
CA LYS A 17 2.85 -9.46 0.30
C LYS A 17 1.60 -8.99 -0.42
N THR A 18 0.43 -9.13 0.20
CA THR A 18 -0.86 -8.84 -0.42
C THR A 18 -1.78 -8.15 0.58
N VAL A 19 -2.52 -7.14 0.13
CA VAL A 19 -3.54 -6.42 0.90
C VAL A 19 -4.83 -6.34 0.11
N PHE A 20 -5.96 -6.37 0.81
CA PHE A 20 -7.28 -6.19 0.23
C PHE A 20 -7.80 -4.79 0.55
N GLY A 21 -8.52 -4.17 -0.36
CA GLY A 21 -9.14 -2.89 -0.09
C GLY A 21 -9.98 -2.34 -1.24
N TYR A 22 -10.81 -1.35 -0.91
CA TYR A 22 -11.57 -0.57 -1.89
C TYR A 22 -10.96 0.83 -2.02
N PRO A 23 -10.60 1.30 -3.22
CA PRO A 23 -9.96 2.59 -3.41
C PRO A 23 -10.94 3.75 -3.21
N GLY A 24 -10.38 4.91 -2.85
CA GLY A 24 -11.13 6.16 -2.69
C GLY A 24 -10.17 7.36 -2.68
N GLY A 25 -10.69 8.56 -2.94
CA GLY A 25 -9.86 9.75 -3.16
C GLY A 25 -8.87 10.05 -2.03
N ALA A 26 -9.29 9.89 -0.76
CA ALA A 26 -8.45 10.17 0.39
C ALA A 26 -7.28 9.19 0.58
N ILE A 27 -7.43 7.95 0.10
CA ILE A 27 -6.43 6.88 0.29
C ILE A 27 -5.51 6.70 -0.92
N MET A 28 -5.74 7.44 -2.02
CA MET A 28 -4.94 7.36 -3.25
C MET A 28 -3.42 7.39 -3.04
N PRO A 29 -2.85 8.24 -2.16
CA PRO A 29 -1.40 8.24 -1.95
C PRO A 29 -0.83 6.90 -1.47
N ILE A 30 -1.63 6.11 -0.72
CA ILE A 30 -1.24 4.74 -0.30
C ILE A 30 -1.29 3.79 -1.48
N TYR A 31 -2.30 3.89 -2.35
CA TYR A 31 -2.39 3.06 -3.55
C TYR A 31 -1.24 3.34 -4.52
N ASP A 32 -0.87 4.60 -4.71
CA ASP A 32 0.31 4.99 -5.50
C ASP A 32 1.58 4.36 -4.89
N ALA A 33 1.73 4.41 -3.56
CA ALA A 33 2.86 3.81 -2.87
C ALA A 33 2.86 2.27 -2.90
N LEU A 34 1.69 1.62 -2.93
CA LEU A 34 1.56 0.16 -3.05
C LEU A 34 2.01 -0.30 -4.44
N TYR A 35 1.63 0.44 -5.49
CA TYR A 35 2.00 0.17 -6.88
C TYR A 35 3.53 0.10 -7.07
N ASP A 36 4.27 1.07 -6.52
CA ASP A 36 5.74 1.08 -6.56
C ASP A 36 6.40 0.26 -5.45
N GLY A 37 5.62 -0.14 -4.44
CA GLY A 37 6.13 -0.60 -3.17
C GLY A 37 6.36 -2.11 -3.06
N GLY A 38 5.85 -2.92 -4.00
CA GLY A 38 6.03 -4.37 -3.97
C GLY A 38 5.13 -5.09 -2.96
N VAL A 39 3.97 -4.50 -2.67
CA VAL A 39 2.86 -5.15 -1.96
C VAL A 39 1.66 -5.14 -2.89
N GLU A 40 1.18 -6.32 -3.25
CA GLU A 40 0.08 -6.50 -4.20
C GLU A 40 -1.25 -6.07 -3.57
N HIS A 41 -2.03 -5.26 -4.28
CA HIS A 41 -3.37 -4.90 -3.87
C HIS A 41 -4.41 -5.71 -4.64
N ILE A 42 -5.42 -6.23 -3.92
CA ILE A 42 -6.59 -6.89 -4.50
C ILE A 42 -7.83 -6.06 -4.17
N LEU A 43 -8.54 -5.65 -5.23
CA LEU A 43 -9.81 -4.94 -5.12
C LEU A 43 -10.89 -5.84 -4.50
N CYS A 44 -11.60 -5.32 -3.49
CA CYS A 44 -12.72 -5.98 -2.83
C CYS A 44 -13.94 -5.07 -2.72
#